data_AF-A0A535SNS4-F1
#
_entry.id   AF-A0A535SNS4-F1
#
_cell.length_a   1.000
_cell.length_b   1.000
_cell.length_c   1.000
_cell.angle_alpha   90.00
_cell.angle_beta   90.00
_cell.angle_gamma   90.00
#
_symmetry.space_group_name_H-M   'P 1'
#
loop_
_entity.id
_entity.type
_entity.pdbx_description
1 polymer ?
#
loop_
_entity_poly.entity_id
_entity_poly.type
_entity_poly.pdbx_seq_one_letter_code
_entity_poly.pdbx_strand_id
1 'polypeptide(L)'
;DALDSRSDRYEPVPDTGSLRGDLKEFCEGVRAKLTSNHGKAMLKSLVAAVDQSPEIVETVQRFWRGRRDVGGYLIQRWIRRGVLRPETDADLLVELILAPIYLRVLLPGGPLTEDVLASFIDLALDGVLAATPPAPAPA
;
A
#
# COMPACT_ATOMS: atom_id res chain seq x y z
N ASP A 1 1.12 -31.33 6.95
CA ASP A 1 1.70 -30.17 7.66
C ASP A 1 0.77 -28.98 7.63
N ALA A 2 0.47 -28.42 8.80
CA ALA A 2 -0.52 -27.36 9.01
C ALA A 2 -0.16 -25.98 8.41
N LEU A 3 0.94 -25.91 7.64
CA LEU A 3 1.40 -24.71 6.94
C LEU A 3 0.95 -24.69 5.46
N ASP A 4 0.37 -25.78 4.96
CA ASP A 4 -0.08 -25.90 3.56
C ASP A 4 -1.60 -25.67 3.39
N SER A 5 -2.34 -25.42 4.48
CA SER A 5 -3.81 -25.26 4.46
C SER A 5 -4.30 -23.80 4.43
N ARG A 6 -3.50 -22.86 3.93
CA ARG A 6 -3.89 -21.44 3.81
C ARG A 6 -3.75 -20.85 2.39
N SER A 7 -3.68 -21.71 1.38
CA SER A 7 -3.48 -21.30 -0.02
C SER A 7 -4.69 -20.66 -0.73
N ASP A 8 -5.86 -20.47 -0.08
CA ASP A 8 -7.06 -19.91 -0.74
C ASP A 8 -7.70 -18.69 -0.02
N ARG A 9 -6.92 -17.66 0.32
CA ARG A 9 -7.50 -16.36 0.68
C ARG A 9 -6.84 -15.24 -0.11
N TYR A 10 -7.08 -15.22 -1.42
CA TYR A 10 -7.08 -13.94 -2.11
C TYR A 10 -8.17 -13.09 -1.47
N GLU A 11 -7.77 -12.05 -0.74
CA GLU A 11 -8.72 -11.03 -0.30
C GLU A 11 -9.39 -10.49 -1.58
N PRO A 12 -10.74 -10.44 -1.64
CA PRO A 12 -11.40 -9.90 -2.81
C PRO A 12 -10.88 -8.48 -3.07
N VAL A 13 -10.51 -8.21 -4.32
CA VAL A 13 -10.09 -6.88 -4.73
C VAL A 13 -11.33 -5.98 -4.62
N PRO A 14 -11.29 -4.87 -3.85
CA PRO A 14 -12.39 -3.91 -3.75
C PRO A 14 -12.92 -3.49 -5.13
N ASP A 15 -14.21 -3.23 -5.31
CA ASP A 15 -14.79 -2.64 -6.54
C ASP A 15 -16.01 -1.78 -6.19
N THR A 16 -15.77 -0.74 -5.42
CA THR A 16 -16.74 0.25 -4.94
C THR A 16 -17.29 1.15 -6.04
N GLY A 17 -16.72 1.08 -7.24
CA GLY A 17 -17.03 1.97 -8.36
C GLY A 17 -16.22 3.28 -8.37
N SER A 18 -15.27 3.48 -7.45
CA SER A 18 -14.36 4.63 -7.48
C SER A 18 -12.93 4.25 -7.07
N LEU A 19 -11.92 4.87 -7.69
CA LEU A 19 -10.51 4.62 -7.35
C LEU A 19 -10.23 4.92 -5.87
N ARG A 20 -10.72 6.07 -5.37
CA ARG A 20 -10.56 6.45 -3.97
C ARG A 20 -11.23 5.47 -3.02
N GLY A 21 -12.45 5.03 -3.33
CA GLY A 21 -13.17 4.04 -2.53
C GLY A 21 -12.45 2.70 -2.46
N ASP A 22 -11.97 2.21 -3.60
CA ASP A 22 -11.21 0.95 -3.66
C ASP A 22 -9.91 1.03 -2.86
N LEU A 23 -9.19 2.14 -2.97
CA LEU A 23 -7.96 2.37 -2.22
C LEU A 23 -8.23 2.50 -0.71
N LYS A 24 -9.33 3.14 -0.32
CA LYS A 24 -9.75 3.24 1.09
C LYS A 24 -10.01 1.88 1.69
N GLU A 25 -10.85 1.06 1.05
CA GLU A 25 -11.16 -0.30 1.52
C GLU A 25 -9.89 -1.18 1.58
N PHE A 26 -9.04 -1.09 0.56
CA PHE A 26 -7.76 -1.79 0.55
C PHE A 26 -6.86 -1.38 1.73
N CYS A 27 -6.68 -0.08 1.96
CA CYS A 27 -5.86 0.45 3.05
C CYS A 27 -6.44 0.11 4.42
N GLU A 28 -7.75 0.10 4.58
CA GLU A 28 -8.43 -0.31 5.81
C GLU A 28 -8.22 -1.79 6.11
N GLY A 29 -8.31 -2.65 5.10
CA GLY A 29 -7.98 -4.07 5.24
C GLY A 29 -6.53 -4.29 5.69
N VAL A 30 -5.59 -3.54 5.10
CA VAL A 30 -4.18 -3.57 5.52
C VAL A 30 -4.01 -3.04 6.95
N ARG A 31 -4.62 -1.90 7.28
CA ARG A 31 -4.61 -1.32 8.63
C ARG A 31 -5.12 -2.33 9.66
N ALA A 32 -6.29 -2.93 9.43
CA ALA A 32 -6.89 -3.89 10.35
C ALA A 32 -5.96 -5.09 10.62
N LYS A 33 -5.35 -5.63 9.56
CA LYS A 33 -4.37 -6.72 9.68
C LYS A 33 -3.14 -6.29 10.48
N LEU A 34 -2.53 -5.15 10.14
CA LEU A 34 -1.27 -4.70 10.75
C LEU A 34 -1.43 -4.18 12.17
N THR A 35 -2.61 -3.68 12.54
CA THR A 35 -2.87 -3.15 13.88
C THR A 35 -3.27 -4.23 14.89
N SER A 36 -3.62 -5.43 14.42
CA SER A 36 -3.84 -6.60 15.27
C SER A 36 -2.56 -7.02 16.03
N ASN A 37 -2.71 -7.64 17.20
CA ASN A 37 -1.55 -8.11 17.98
C ASN A 37 -0.66 -9.06 17.18
N HIS A 38 -1.28 -9.99 16.43
CA HIS A 38 -0.57 -10.93 15.58
C HIS A 38 0.14 -10.23 14.42
N GLY A 39 -0.55 -9.32 13.72
CA GLY A 39 0.04 -8.57 12.59
C GLY A 39 1.22 -7.70 13.01
N LYS A 40 1.12 -7.02 14.17
CA LYS A 40 2.23 -6.24 14.76
C LYS A 40 3.43 -7.12 15.06
N ALA A 41 3.22 -8.24 15.74
CA ALA A 41 4.30 -9.16 16.10
C ALA A 41 4.99 -9.71 14.84
N MET A 42 4.20 -10.16 13.87
CA MET A 42 4.71 -10.71 12.62
C MET A 42 5.51 -9.68 11.82
N LEU A 43 5.01 -8.44 11.70
CA LEU A 43 5.73 -7.37 11.01
C LEU A 43 7.07 -7.05 11.68
N LYS A 44 7.10 -6.97 13.02
CA LYS A 44 8.35 -6.75 13.77
C LYS A 44 9.34 -7.90 13.59
N SER A 45 8.87 -9.15 13.60
CA SER A 45 9.70 -10.32 13.33
C SER A 45 10.30 -10.29 11.93
N LEU A 46 9.52 -9.92 10.91
CA LEU A 46 10.02 -9.81 9.53
C LEU A 46 11.11 -8.76 9.40
N VAL A 47 10.94 -7.59 10.02
CA VAL A 47 11.95 -6.52 10.01
C VAL A 47 13.22 -6.96 10.73
N ALA A 48 13.10 -7.61 11.90
CA ALA A 48 14.25 -8.12 12.64
C ALA A 48 15.01 -9.23 11.90
N ALA A 49 14.36 -9.89 10.95
CA ALA A 49 14.92 -11.00 10.19
C ALA A 49 15.60 -10.56 8.88
N VAL A 50 15.36 -9.32 8.42
CA VAL A 50 15.76 -8.87 7.08
C VAL A 50 17.29 -8.93 6.83
N ASP A 51 18.11 -8.85 7.88
CA ASP A 51 19.57 -8.86 7.77
C ASP A 51 20.22 -10.19 8.24
N GLN A 52 19.42 -11.23 8.50
CA GLN A 52 19.92 -12.47 9.11
C GLN A 52 20.47 -13.49 8.10
N SER A 53 19.81 -13.69 6.95
CA SER A 53 20.31 -14.54 5.86
C SER A 53 19.65 -14.24 4.51
N PRO A 54 20.29 -14.60 3.38
CA PRO A 54 19.68 -14.49 2.05
C PRO A 54 18.34 -15.24 1.91
N GLU A 55 18.17 -16.42 2.52
CA GLU A 55 16.90 -17.17 2.44
C GLU A 55 15.75 -16.44 3.16
N ILE A 56 16.06 -15.75 4.25
CA ILE A 56 15.10 -14.95 5.01
C ILE A 56 14.70 -13.70 4.22
N VAL A 57 15.65 -13.04 3.55
CA VAL A 57 15.36 -11.92 2.64
C VAL A 57 14.38 -12.34 1.56
N GLU A 58 14.58 -13.50 0.92
CA GLU A 58 13.67 -13.99 -0.12
C GLU A 58 12.25 -14.24 0.42
N THR A 59 12.16 -14.78 1.64
CA THR A 59 10.87 -15.02 2.32
C THR A 59 10.15 -13.71 2.63
N VAL A 60 10.87 -12.72 3.15
CA VAL A 60 10.36 -11.37 3.40
C VAL A 60 9.89 -10.74 2.08
N GLN A 61 10.69 -10.81 1.02
CA GLN A 61 10.31 -10.30 -0.30
C GLN A 61 9.06 -10.98 -0.88
N ARG A 62 8.93 -12.30 -0.75
CA ARG A 62 7.75 -13.05 -1.23
C ARG A 62 6.49 -12.61 -0.49
N PHE A 63 6.60 -12.41 0.81
CA PHE A 63 5.54 -11.88 1.63
C PHE A 63 5.09 -10.46 1.20
N TRP A 64 6.05 -9.59 0.87
CA TRP A 64 5.74 -8.25 0.34
C TRP A 64 5.16 -8.28 -1.07
N ARG A 65 5.64 -9.18 -1.95
CA ARG A 65 5.09 -9.40 -3.30
C ARG A 65 3.61 -9.75 -3.25
N GLY A 66 3.21 -10.75 -2.47
CA GLY A 66 1.79 -11.14 -2.39
C GLY A 66 0.83 -10.02 -1.94
N ARG A 67 1.32 -9.07 -1.13
CA ARG A 67 0.54 -7.88 -0.75
C ARG A 67 0.51 -6.81 -1.83
N ARG A 68 1.61 -6.64 -2.56
CA ARG A 68 1.68 -5.77 -3.72
C ARG A 68 0.80 -6.31 -4.85
N ASP A 69 0.69 -7.62 -5.05
CA ASP A 69 -0.09 -8.20 -6.14
C ASP A 69 -1.58 -7.79 -6.11
N VAL A 70 -2.21 -7.74 -4.92
CA VAL A 70 -3.62 -7.31 -4.78
C VAL A 70 -3.76 -5.82 -5.07
N GLY A 71 -2.88 -4.98 -4.51
CA GLY A 71 -2.89 -3.53 -4.77
C GLY A 71 -2.56 -3.20 -6.23
N GLY A 72 -1.60 -3.91 -6.81
CA GLY A 72 -1.17 -3.76 -8.19
C GLY A 72 -2.29 -4.11 -9.15
N TYR A 73 -3.01 -5.21 -8.91
CA TYR A 73 -4.20 -5.57 -9.69
C TYR A 73 -5.30 -4.48 -9.62
N LEU A 74 -5.54 -3.93 -8.42
CA LEU A 74 -6.47 -2.81 -8.22
C LEU A 74 -6.07 -1.61 -9.08
N ILE A 75 -4.81 -1.16 -9.00
CA ILE A 75 -4.30 -0.02 -9.77
C ILE A 75 -4.38 -0.30 -11.29
N GLN A 76 -3.95 -1.49 -11.72
CA GLN A 76 -4.00 -1.90 -13.12
C GLN A 76 -5.42 -1.89 -13.69
N ARG A 77 -6.44 -2.23 -12.89
CA ARG A 77 -7.84 -2.10 -13.30
C ARG A 77 -8.20 -0.64 -13.59
N TRP A 78 -7.76 0.30 -12.77
CA TRP A 78 -8.05 1.72 -12.94
C TRP A 78 -7.26 2.39 -14.08
N ILE A 79 -6.07 1.87 -14.39
CA ILE A 79 -5.33 2.21 -15.62
C ILE A 79 -6.15 1.76 -16.85
N ARG A 80 -6.63 0.50 -16.89
CA ARG A 80 -7.46 0.00 -18.00
C ARG A 80 -8.78 0.76 -18.17
N ARG A 81 -9.35 1.29 -17.09
CA ARG A 81 -10.55 2.14 -17.11
C ARG A 81 -10.25 3.59 -17.58
N GLY A 82 -8.99 3.95 -17.81
CA GLY A 82 -8.58 5.29 -18.26
C GLY A 82 -8.63 6.37 -17.17
N VAL A 83 -8.76 5.98 -15.90
CA VAL A 83 -8.79 6.93 -14.76
C VAL A 83 -7.37 7.33 -14.35
N LEU A 84 -6.41 6.40 -14.44
CA LEU A 84 -4.99 6.64 -14.21
C LEU A 84 -4.24 6.71 -15.54
N ARG A 85 -3.09 7.39 -15.55
CA ARG A 85 -2.21 7.47 -16.73
C ARG A 85 -1.70 6.07 -17.10
N PRO A 86 -1.60 5.72 -18.40
CA PRO A 86 -1.05 4.43 -18.83
C PRO A 86 0.36 4.13 -18.31
N GLU A 87 1.16 5.18 -18.09
CA GLU A 87 2.54 5.10 -17.61
C GLU A 87 2.66 5.03 -16.08
N THR A 88 1.53 5.01 -15.35
CA THR A 88 1.55 4.87 -13.89
C THR A 88 2.14 3.51 -13.51
N ASP A 89 3.26 3.54 -12.78
CA ASP A 89 3.81 2.35 -12.13
C ASP A 89 2.90 1.93 -10.96
N ALA A 90 2.22 0.80 -11.15
CA ALA A 90 1.26 0.28 -10.19
C ALA A 90 1.91 -0.15 -8.87
N ASP A 91 3.08 -0.77 -8.94
CA ASP A 91 3.77 -1.27 -7.76
C ASP A 91 4.31 -0.11 -6.93
N LEU A 92 4.88 0.90 -7.60
CA LEU A 92 5.37 2.10 -6.94
C LEU A 92 4.24 2.88 -6.26
N LEU A 93 3.08 3.04 -6.92
CA LEU A 93 1.94 3.73 -6.33
C LEU A 93 1.42 2.99 -5.09
N VAL A 94 1.31 1.65 -5.15
CA VAL A 94 0.94 0.83 -4.00
C VAL A 94 1.96 0.96 -2.87
N GLU A 95 3.25 0.95 -3.19
CA GLU A 95 4.31 1.13 -2.21
C GLU A 95 4.22 2.48 -1.48
N LEU A 96 4.02 3.58 -2.23
CA LEU A 96 3.86 4.92 -1.67
C LEU A 96 2.66 5.03 -0.72
N ILE A 97 1.54 4.37 -1.06
CA ILE A 97 0.34 4.37 -0.23
C ILE A 97 0.54 3.53 1.04
N LEU A 98 1.17 2.36 0.92
CA LEU A 98 1.28 1.41 2.02
C LEU A 98 2.44 1.73 2.98
N ALA A 99 3.59 2.21 2.50
CA ALA A 99 4.76 2.51 3.31
C ALA A 99 4.46 3.33 4.59
N PRO A 100 3.72 4.46 4.55
CA PRO A 100 3.41 5.23 5.75
C PRO A 100 2.53 4.47 6.77
N ILE A 101 1.72 3.51 6.32
CA ILE A 101 0.93 2.62 7.18
C ILE A 101 1.87 1.69 7.95
N TYR A 102 2.82 1.05 7.26
CA TYR A 102 3.82 0.18 7.89
C TYR A 102 4.71 0.94 8.87
N LEU A 103 5.16 2.14 8.51
CA LEU A 103 5.99 2.98 9.38
C LEU A 103 5.28 3.33 10.69
N ARG A 104 3.99 3.73 10.64
CA ARG A 104 3.20 4.05 11.85
C ARG A 104 2.99 2.84 12.78
N VAL A 105 3.07 1.62 12.25
CA VAL A 105 2.95 0.39 13.05
C VAL A 105 4.29 -0.03 13.65
N LEU A 106 5.39 0.17 12.92
CA LEU A 106 6.74 -0.21 13.34
C LEU A 106 7.35 0.76 14.35
N LEU A 107 7.16 2.05 14.13
CA LEU A 107 7.73 3.12 14.94
C LEU A 107 6.66 3.72 15.87
N PRO A 108 7.05 4.46 16.92
CA PRO A 108 6.14 5.30 17.70
C PRO A 108 5.57 6.42 16.81
N GLY A 109 4.59 6.07 15.98
CA GLY A 109 3.90 6.99 15.09
C GLY A 109 2.62 7.55 15.72
N GLY A 110 2.17 8.69 15.21
CA GLY A 110 0.82 9.20 15.49
C GLY A 110 -0.26 8.21 15.05
N PRO A 111 -1.53 8.47 15.41
CA PRO A 111 -2.61 7.52 15.17
C PRO A 111 -2.79 7.21 13.68
N LEU A 112 -3.27 5.99 13.40
CA LEU A 112 -3.61 5.50 12.07
C LEU A 112 -5.14 5.50 11.93
N THR A 113 -5.71 6.70 11.86
CA THR A 113 -7.16 6.93 11.69
C THR A 113 -7.58 6.81 10.21
N GLU A 114 -8.88 6.76 9.95
CA GLU A 114 -9.42 6.79 8.58
C GLU A 114 -9.03 8.07 7.83
N ASP A 115 -9.10 9.23 8.48
CA ASP A 115 -8.68 10.51 7.87
C ASP A 115 -7.21 10.54 7.47
N VAL A 116 -6.35 9.90 8.28
CA VAL A 116 -4.92 9.77 7.98
C VAL A 116 -4.71 8.84 6.78
N LEU A 117 -5.47 7.74 6.67
CA LEU A 117 -5.42 6.87 5.49
C LEU A 117 -5.86 7.61 4.23
N ALA A 118 -6.97 8.35 4.30
CA ALA A 118 -7.46 9.17 3.19
C ALA A 118 -6.40 10.18 2.75
N SER A 119 -5.74 10.84 3.71
CA SER A 119 -4.66 11.77 3.42
C SER A 119 -3.48 11.12 2.68
N PHE A 120 -3.08 9.89 3.03
CA PHE A 120 -2.02 9.20 2.25
C PHE A 120 -2.45 8.89 0.83
N ILE A 121 -3.70 8.47 0.65
CA ILE A 121 -4.26 8.19 -0.67
C ILE A 121 -4.25 9.46 -1.51
N ASP A 122 -4.76 10.58 -0.98
CA ASP A 122 -4.80 11.85 -1.70
C ASP A 122 -3.38 12.35 -2.02
N LEU A 123 -2.44 12.32 -1.06
CA LEU A 123 -1.05 12.72 -1.30
C LEU A 123 -0.37 11.87 -2.39
N ALA A 124 -0.63 10.56 -2.42
CA ALA A 124 -0.08 9.65 -3.42
C ALA A 124 -0.69 9.89 -4.81
N LEU A 125 -1.98 10.26 -4.87
CA LEU A 125 -2.65 10.58 -6.13
C LEU A 125 -2.31 11.98 -6.65
N ASP A 126 -2.09 12.94 -5.75
CA ASP A 126 -1.93 14.37 -6.07
C ASP A 126 -0.48 14.80 -6.33
N GLY A 127 0.50 13.88 -6.36
CA GLY A 127 1.85 14.11 -6.90
C GLY A 127 2.49 15.44 -6.46
N VAL A 128 2.50 15.64 -5.15
CA VAL A 128 2.59 16.89 -4.38
C VAL A 128 3.72 17.90 -4.66
N LEU A 129 3.75 18.49 -5.86
CA LEU A 129 4.28 19.86 -6.05
C LEU A 129 3.30 20.69 -6.88
N ALA A 130 3.05 21.92 -6.44
CA ALA A 130 2.41 22.91 -7.29
C ALA A 130 3.29 23.11 -8.54
N ALA A 131 2.74 22.94 -9.74
CA ALA A 131 3.32 23.58 -10.90
C ALA A 131 3.39 25.07 -10.56
N THR A 132 4.61 25.64 -10.47
CA THR A 132 4.74 27.09 -10.42
C THR A 132 3.98 27.62 -11.64
N PRO A 133 2.94 28.46 -11.46
CA PRO A 133 2.31 29.08 -12.62
C PRO A 133 3.42 29.76 -13.43
N PRO A 134 3.46 29.65 -14.77
CA PRO A 134 4.36 30.49 -15.54
C PRO A 134 4.12 31.93 -15.08
N ALA A 135 5.20 32.61 -14.69
CA ALA A 135 5.12 33.99 -14.26
C ALA A 135 4.34 34.79 -15.32
N PRO A 136 3.43 35.70 -14.92
CA PRO A 136 2.69 36.49 -15.88
C PRO A 136 3.69 37.18 -16.83
N ALA A 137 3.52 36.99 -18.15
CA ALA A 137 4.20 37.86 -19.10
C ALA A 137 3.59 39.24 -18.90
N PRO A 138 4.31 40.20 -18.29
CA PRO A 138 4.84 41.29 -19.12
C PRO A 138 6.02 42.10 -18.52
N ALA A 139 6.71 42.82 -19.41
CA ALA A 139 6.53 44.27 -19.50
C ALA A 139 6.22 44.62 -20.96
#